data_AF-A0A2U1KNH8-F1
#
_entry.id   AF-A0A2U1KNH8-F1
#
_cell.length_a   1.000
_cell.length_b   1.000
_cell.length_c   1.000
_cell.angle_alpha   90.00
_cell.angle_beta   90.00
_cell.angle_gamma   90.00
#
_symmetry.space_group_name_H-M   'P 1'
#
loop_
_entity.id
_entity.type
_entity.pdbx_description
1 polymer ?
#
loop_
_entity_poly.entity_id
_entity_poly.type
_entity_poly.pdbx_seq_one_letter_code
_entity_poly.pdbx_strand_id
1 'polypeptide(L)'
;MDRLVRLLELAYSSGSVYMFDVMHLGFRREIQEEESRISFLRAWCVYVEDRLTYLDAVIFELELCSNDISVAQVLVQLRNGDGVVFADAIMYFKVIRDFEADKLAKLRLFLQISTMHVGLRRQFAGRFRAV
;
A
#
# COMPACT_ATOMS: atom_id res chain seq x y z
N MET A 1 -22.26 -5.05 11.59
CA MET A 1 -23.47 -4.73 12.37
C MET A 1 -23.54 -5.54 13.66
N ASP A 2 -23.26 -6.86 13.66
CA ASP A 2 -23.32 -7.71 14.86
C ASP A 2 -22.56 -7.22 16.10
N ARG A 3 -21.37 -6.63 15.94
CA ARG A 3 -20.56 -6.17 17.08
C ARG A 3 -21.13 -4.94 17.78
N LEU A 4 -21.78 -4.04 17.03
CA LEU A 4 -22.36 -2.82 17.57
C LEU A 4 -23.70 -3.11 18.25
N VAL A 5 -24.48 -4.03 17.70
CA VAL A 5 -25.72 -4.54 18.30
C VAL A 5 -25.41 -5.24 19.64
N ARG A 6 -24.38 -6.11 19.69
CA ARG A 6 -23.96 -6.72 20.97
C ARG A 6 -23.50 -5.72 22.01
N LEU A 7 -22.82 -4.64 21.61
CA LEU A 7 -22.43 -3.57 22.54
C LEU A 7 -23.64 -2.82 23.10
N LEU A 8 -24.65 -2.56 22.27
CA LEU A 8 -25.93 -1.97 22.68
C LEU A 8 -26.71 -2.89 23.63
N GLU A 9 -26.80 -4.19 23.33
CA GLU A 9 -27.46 -5.18 24.18
C GLU A 9 -26.79 -5.32 25.56
N LEU A 10 -25.45 -5.32 25.59
CA LEU A 10 -24.68 -5.38 26.84
C LEU A 10 -24.83 -4.10 27.67
N ALA A 11 -24.83 -2.93 27.04
CA ALA A 11 -25.04 -1.65 27.72
C ALA A 11 -26.47 -1.51 28.26
N TYR A 12 -27.47 -1.99 27.51
CA TYR A 12 -28.85 -2.04 27.97
C TYR A 12 -29.01 -2.99 29.16
N SER A 13 -28.32 -4.14 29.13
CA SER A 13 -28.39 -5.17 30.17
C SER A 13 -27.61 -4.81 31.44
N SER A 14 -26.58 -3.96 31.37
CA SER A 14 -25.76 -3.57 32.52
C SER A 14 -26.37 -2.46 33.38
N GLY A 15 -27.50 -1.87 32.96
CA GLY A 15 -28.14 -0.74 33.65
C GLY A 15 -27.26 0.51 33.76
N SER A 16 -26.15 0.54 33.03
CA SER A 16 -25.11 1.55 33.11
C SER A 16 -24.66 1.88 31.70
N VAL A 17 -24.34 3.16 31.50
CA VAL A 17 -23.71 3.78 30.34
C VAL A 17 -24.70 4.52 29.43
N TYR A 18 -24.53 5.84 29.36
CA TYR A 18 -25.21 6.71 28.41
C TYR A 18 -24.96 6.17 26.99
N MET A 19 -26.01 6.05 26.17
CA MET A 19 -25.93 5.63 24.75
C MET A 19 -24.77 6.31 23.98
N PHE A 20 -24.45 7.52 24.40
CA PHE A 20 -23.35 8.34 23.92
C PHE A 20 -21.96 7.69 24.08
N ASP A 21 -21.66 7.11 25.24
CA ASP A 21 -20.39 6.43 25.51
C ASP A 21 -20.27 5.12 24.71
N VAL A 22 -21.38 4.40 24.54
CA VAL A 22 -21.43 3.18 23.70
C VAL A 22 -21.11 3.53 22.25
N MET A 23 -21.71 4.59 21.73
CA MET A 23 -21.43 5.09 20.38
C MET A 23 -19.99 5.59 20.26
N HIS A 24 -19.49 6.34 21.25
CA HIS A 24 -18.11 6.81 21.27
C HIS A 24 -17.11 5.65 21.23
N LEU A 25 -17.30 4.64 22.07
CA LEU A 25 -16.46 3.44 22.13
C LEU A 25 -16.54 2.62 20.84
N GLY A 26 -17.73 2.46 20.28
CA GLY A 26 -17.96 1.76 19.01
C GLY A 26 -17.17 2.40 17.86
N PHE A 27 -17.35 3.70 17.64
CA PHE A 27 -16.63 4.41 16.58
C PHE A 27 -15.13 4.49 16.83
N ARG A 28 -14.69 4.65 18.08
CA ARG A 28 -13.26 4.67 18.41
C ARG A 28 -12.59 3.34 18.02
N ARG A 29 -13.26 2.22 18.25
CA ARG A 29 -12.76 0.90 17.84
C ARG A 29 -12.68 0.77 16.32
N GLU A 30 -13.72 1.19 15.59
CA GLU A 30 -13.70 1.16 14.12
C GLU A 30 -12.57 2.04 13.55
N ILE A 31 -12.35 3.23 14.13
CA ILE A 31 -11.25 4.12 13.76
C ILE A 31 -9.90 3.42 13.97
N GLN A 32 -9.70 2.76 15.12
CA GLN A 32 -8.45 2.06 15.42
C GLN A 32 -8.20 0.89 14.45
N GLU A 33 -9.24 0.13 14.10
CA GLU A 33 -9.14 -0.97 13.12
C GLU A 33 -8.74 -0.41 11.73
N GLU A 34 -9.33 0.70 11.28
CA GLU A 34 -8.96 1.33 10.01
C GLU A 34 -7.57 1.98 10.04
N GLU A 35 -7.16 2.58 11.17
CA GLU A 35 -5.80 3.12 11.34
C GLU A 35 -4.74 2.02 11.21
N SER A 36 -5.01 0.84 11.76
CA SER A 36 -4.12 -0.32 11.59
C SER A 36 -4.00 -0.72 10.11
N ARG A 37 -5.12 -0.71 9.36
CA ARG A 37 -5.12 -0.98 7.92
C ARG A 37 -4.37 0.09 7.12
N ILE A 38 -4.54 1.36 7.48
CA ILE A 38 -3.78 2.47 6.87
C ILE A 38 -2.28 2.29 7.11
N SER A 39 -1.87 1.89 8.31
CA SER A 39 -0.45 1.64 8.61
C SER A 39 0.10 0.48 7.75
N PHE A 40 -0.68 -0.58 7.56
CA PHE A 40 -0.34 -1.68 6.67
C PHE A 40 -0.23 -1.22 5.22
N LEU A 41 -1.19 -0.44 4.70
CA LEU A 41 -1.15 0.11 3.35
C LEU A 41 0.07 1.00 3.11
N ARG A 42 0.46 1.82 4.10
CA ARG A 42 1.70 2.63 4.02
C ARG A 42 2.94 1.76 3.88
N ALA A 43 3.04 0.69 4.66
CA ALA A 43 4.15 -0.24 4.55
C ALA A 43 4.19 -0.91 3.16
N TRP A 44 3.04 -1.25 2.59
CA TRP A 44 2.94 -1.77 1.21
C TRP A 44 3.37 -0.75 0.15
N CYS A 45 3.02 0.53 0.31
CA CYS A 45 3.51 1.57 -0.60
C CYS A 45 5.03 1.63 -0.59
N VAL A 46 5.65 1.67 0.60
CA VAL A 46 7.13 1.69 0.74
C VAL A 46 7.76 0.45 0.11
N TYR A 47 7.18 -0.73 0.35
CA TYR A 47 7.67 -1.97 -0.26
C TYR A 47 7.64 -1.93 -1.80
N VAL A 48 6.54 -1.43 -2.39
CA VAL A 48 6.45 -1.32 -3.85
C VAL A 48 7.39 -0.24 -4.41
N GLU A 49 7.59 0.86 -3.68
CA GLU A 49 8.58 1.91 -4.03
C GLU A 49 10.02 1.36 -4.06
N ASP A 50 10.40 0.57 -3.07
CA ASP A 50 11.71 -0.10 -3.03
C ASP A 50 11.87 -1.07 -4.21
N ARG A 51 10.83 -1.87 -4.49
CA ARG A 51 10.81 -2.76 -5.65
C ARG A 51 10.95 -2.02 -6.98
N LEU A 52 10.31 -0.85 -7.13
CA LEU A 52 10.46 -0.01 -8.32
C LEU A 52 11.89 0.49 -8.47
N THR A 53 12.50 0.93 -7.38
CA THR A 53 13.90 1.40 -7.36
C THR A 53 14.85 0.28 -7.78
N TYR A 54 14.61 -0.94 -7.29
CA TYR A 54 15.36 -2.13 -7.71
C TYR A 54 15.18 -2.43 -9.20
N LEU A 55 13.94 -2.38 -9.71
CA LEU A 55 13.67 -2.62 -11.13
C LEU A 55 14.31 -1.56 -12.03
N ASP A 56 14.23 -0.29 -11.64
CA ASP A 56 14.87 0.81 -12.37
C ASP A 56 16.40 0.61 -12.42
N ALA A 57 17.03 0.16 -11.33
CA ALA A 57 18.45 -0.17 -11.30
C ALA A 57 18.80 -1.36 -12.22
N VAL A 58 18.03 -2.45 -12.19
CA VAL A 58 18.25 -3.60 -13.07
C VAL A 58 18.08 -3.21 -14.54
N ILE A 59 17.04 -2.45 -14.88
CA ILE A 59 16.82 -1.96 -16.25
C ILE A 59 18.00 -1.09 -16.70
N PHE A 60 18.47 -0.17 -15.84
CA PHE A 60 19.62 0.69 -16.14
C PHE A 60 20.90 -0.11 -16.44
N GLU A 61 21.23 -1.09 -15.59
CA GLU A 61 22.40 -1.96 -15.79
C GLU A 61 22.30 -2.77 -17.09
N LEU A 62 21.11 -3.29 -17.41
CA LEU A 62 20.88 -4.03 -18.65
C LEU A 62 20.99 -3.12 -19.88
N GLU A 63 20.47 -1.89 -19.82
CA GLU A 63 20.60 -0.90 -20.90
C GLU A 63 22.06 -0.51 -21.10
N LEU A 64 22.84 -0.34 -20.02
CA LEU A 64 24.27 -0.06 -20.09
C LEU A 64 25.03 -1.22 -20.74
N CYS A 65 24.78 -2.46 -20.31
CA CYS A 65 25.35 -3.65 -20.93
C CYS A 65 25.00 -3.79 -22.41
N SER A 66 23.76 -3.45 -22.78
CA SER A 66 23.28 -3.51 -24.17
C SER A 66 23.87 -2.41 -25.06
N ASN A 67 24.25 -1.26 -24.50
CA ASN A 67 24.89 -0.19 -25.25
C ASN A 67 26.40 -0.43 -25.43
N ASP A 68 27.02 -1.07 -24.44
CA ASP A 68 28.46 -1.41 -24.43
C ASP A 68 28.70 -2.91 -24.67
N ILE A 69 28.01 -3.50 -25.65
CA ILE A 69 28.07 -4.95 -25.96
C ILE A 69 29.50 -5.46 -26.15
N SER A 70 30.42 -4.66 -26.70
CA SER A 70 31.83 -5.04 -26.86
C SER A 70 32.56 -5.20 -25.53
N VAL A 71 32.27 -4.36 -24.54
CA VAL A 71 32.82 -4.45 -23.18
C VAL A 71 32.15 -5.59 -22.41
N ALA A 72 30.85 -5.74 -22.57
CA ALA A 72 30.09 -6.84 -21.98
C ALA A 72 30.50 -8.21 -22.55
N GLN A 73 30.86 -8.29 -23.84
CA GLN A 73 31.43 -9.51 -24.45
C GLN A 73 32.74 -9.93 -23.79
N VAL A 74 33.59 -8.98 -23.40
CA VAL A 74 34.86 -9.24 -22.73
C VAL A 74 34.66 -9.63 -21.26
N LEU A 75 33.75 -8.97 -20.53
CA LEU A 75 33.52 -9.20 -19.11
C LEU A 75 32.59 -10.38 -18.79
N VAL A 76 31.60 -10.64 -19.65
CA VAL A 76 30.50 -11.61 -19.41
C VAL A 76 30.49 -12.74 -20.44
N GLN A 77 31.48 -12.79 -21.35
CA GLN A 77 31.61 -13.81 -22.40
C GLN A 77 30.37 -13.93 -23.31
N LEU A 78 29.74 -12.80 -23.63
CA LEU A 78 28.56 -12.77 -24.50
C LEU A 78 28.86 -13.32 -25.90
N ARG A 79 27.97 -14.15 -26.41
CA ARG A 79 28.02 -14.73 -27.75
C ARG A 79 27.23 -13.90 -28.75
N ASN A 80 27.53 -14.07 -30.03
CA ASN A 80 26.69 -13.52 -31.11
C ASN A 80 25.27 -14.06 -30.98
N GLY A 81 24.30 -13.17 -30.75
CA GLY A 81 22.88 -13.50 -30.52
C GLY A 81 22.33 -13.01 -29.17
N ASP A 82 23.19 -12.80 -28.18
CA ASP A 82 22.77 -12.43 -26.82
C ASP A 82 22.21 -11.00 -26.72
N GLY A 83 22.44 -10.14 -27.71
CA GLY A 83 21.82 -8.81 -27.80
C GLY A 83 20.28 -8.87 -27.89
N VAL A 84 19.73 -9.93 -28.50
CA VAL A 84 18.27 -10.16 -28.52
C VAL A 84 17.76 -10.54 -27.14
N VAL A 85 18.54 -11.30 -26.37
CA VAL A 85 18.21 -11.69 -24.99
C VAL A 85 18.23 -10.48 -24.06
N PHE A 86 19.17 -9.55 -24.23
CA PHE A 86 19.14 -8.28 -23.49
C PHE A 86 17.93 -7.42 -23.82
N ALA A 87 17.62 -7.26 -25.11
CA ALA A 87 16.45 -6.49 -25.52
C ALA A 87 15.15 -7.08 -24.95
N ASP A 88 15.00 -8.41 -24.97
CA ASP A 88 13.87 -9.11 -24.39
C ASP A 88 13.81 -8.95 -22.86
N ALA A 89 14.94 -9.09 -22.17
CA ALA A 89 15.04 -8.89 -20.73
C ALA A 89 14.69 -7.45 -20.32
N ILE A 90 15.21 -6.44 -21.03
CA ILE A 90 14.89 -5.02 -20.79
C ILE A 90 13.39 -4.78 -20.98
N MET A 91 12.81 -5.30 -22.07
CA MET A 91 11.37 -5.18 -22.32
C MET A 91 10.54 -5.85 -21.23
N TYR A 92 10.92 -7.06 -20.82
CA TYR A 92 10.27 -7.81 -19.75
C TYR A 92 10.28 -7.04 -18.42
N PHE A 93 11.44 -6.52 -18.00
CA PHE A 93 11.54 -5.76 -16.77
C PHE A 93 10.79 -4.42 -16.84
N LYS A 94 10.78 -3.74 -17.98
CA LYS A 94 9.97 -2.53 -18.19
C LYS A 94 8.48 -2.80 -17.99
N VAL A 95 7.97 -3.90 -18.54
CA VAL A 95 6.55 -4.30 -18.35
C VAL A 95 6.24 -4.54 -16.88
N ILE A 96 7.10 -5.25 -16.15
CA ILE A 96 6.90 -5.49 -14.71
C ILE A 96 6.97 -4.17 -13.93
N ARG A 97 7.92 -3.31 -14.28
CA ARG A 97 8.11 -2.01 -13.65
C ARG A 97 6.88 -1.13 -13.83
N ASP A 98 6.31 -1.07 -15.04
CA ASP A 98 5.11 -0.29 -15.31
C ASP A 98 3.88 -0.84 -14.58
N PHE A 99 3.77 -2.16 -14.47
CA PHE A 99 2.73 -2.81 -13.65
C PHE A 99 2.85 -2.44 -12.16
N GLU A 100 4.05 -2.50 -11.58
CA GLU A 100 4.26 -2.11 -10.18
C GLU A 100 4.05 -0.60 -9.97
N ALA A 101 4.36 0.24 -10.96
CA ALA A 101 4.14 1.68 -10.91
C ALA A 101 2.64 2.03 -10.89
N ASP A 102 1.83 1.39 -11.75
CA ASP A 102 0.37 1.53 -11.75
C ASP A 102 -0.24 1.02 -10.42
N LYS A 103 0.24 -0.12 -9.93
CA LYS A 103 -0.17 -0.66 -8.62
C LYS A 103 0.15 0.31 -7.49
N LEU A 104 1.33 0.93 -7.47
CA LEU A 104 1.69 1.94 -6.47
C LEU A 104 0.77 3.17 -6.56
N ALA A 105 0.45 3.64 -7.76
CA ALA A 105 -0.46 4.76 -7.95
C ALA A 105 -1.85 4.45 -7.35
N LYS A 106 -2.38 3.25 -7.59
CA LYS A 106 -3.65 2.76 -7.02
C LYS A 106 -3.58 2.63 -5.50
N LEU A 107 -2.49 2.10 -4.95
CA LEU A 107 -2.29 1.99 -3.50
C LEU A 107 -2.26 3.37 -2.83
N ARG A 108 -1.54 4.34 -3.42
CA ARG A 108 -1.49 5.72 -2.92
C ARG A 108 -2.86 6.40 -2.95
N LEU A 109 -3.63 6.20 -4.02
CA LEU A 109 -5.01 6.70 -4.10
C LEU A 109 -5.90 6.09 -3.01
N PHE A 110 -5.84 4.77 -2.84
CA PHE A 110 -6.60 4.07 -1.81
C PHE A 110 -6.22 4.56 -0.41
N LEU A 111 -4.93 4.71 -0.14
CA LEU A 111 -4.42 5.25 1.12
C LEU A 111 -4.92 6.68 1.40
N GLN A 112 -4.95 7.54 0.38
CA GLN A 112 -5.46 8.90 0.50
C GLN A 112 -6.94 8.91 0.88
N ILE A 113 -7.76 8.13 0.17
CA ILE A 113 -9.20 8.01 0.43
C ILE A 113 -9.45 7.43 1.83
N SER A 114 -8.76 6.35 2.21
CA SER A 114 -8.88 5.75 3.54
C SER A 114 -8.50 6.73 4.65
N THR A 115 -7.43 7.51 4.45
CA THR A 115 -7.00 8.53 5.43
C THR A 115 -8.04 9.63 5.59
N MET A 116 -8.61 10.11 4.49
CA MET A 116 -9.71 11.09 4.51
C MET A 116 -10.92 10.53 5.26
N HIS A 117 -11.32 9.29 4.96
CA HIS A 117 -12.47 8.63 5.58
C HIS A 117 -12.30 8.43 7.09
N VAL A 118 -11.12 8.02 7.53
CA VAL A 118 -10.79 7.93 8.96
C VAL A 118 -10.84 9.30 9.62
N GLY A 119 -10.36 10.36 8.94
CA GLY A 119 -10.49 11.73 9.41
C GLY A 119 -11.95 12.14 9.67
N LEU A 120 -12.84 11.85 8.73
CA LEU A 120 -14.29 12.10 8.86
C LEU A 120 -14.91 11.28 10.00
N ARG A 121 -14.54 10.00 10.13
CA ARG A 121 -15.00 9.15 11.25
C ARG A 121 -14.53 9.68 12.60
N ARG A 122 -13.30 10.17 12.72
CA ARG A 122 -12.81 10.81 13.96
C ARG A 122 -13.62 12.05 14.31
N GLN A 123 -13.93 12.91 13.35
CA GLN A 123 -14.79 14.08 13.57
C GLN A 123 -16.19 13.67 14.04
N PHE A 124 -16.77 12.64 13.42
CA PHE A 124 -18.07 12.10 13.81
C PHE A 124 -18.02 11.50 15.23
N ALA A 125 -17.01 10.68 15.54
CA ALA A 125 -16.80 10.11 16.87
C ALA A 125 -16.60 11.19 17.96
N GLY A 126 -15.98 12.32 17.59
CA GLY A 126 -15.79 13.48 18.46
C GLY A 126 -17.10 14.13 18.91
N ARG A 127 -18.20 13.97 18.14
CA ARG A 127 -19.55 14.41 18.56
C ARG A 127 -20.09 13.62 19.74
N PHE A 128 -19.48 12.46 20.04
CA PHE A 128 -19.82 11.60 21.17
C PHE A 128 -18.83 11.72 22.35
N ARG A 129 -17.93 12.73 22.36
CA ARG A 129 -17.17 13.07 23.58
C ARG A 129 -18.02 13.95 24.47
N ALA A 130 -18.23 13.52 25.71
CA ALA A 130 -19.09 14.21 26.66
C ALA A 130 -18.55 15.62 26.92
N VAL A 131 -19.47 16.59 27.07
CA VAL A 131 -19.23 17.78 27.89
C VAL A 131 -19.11 17.34 29.34
#